data_AF-K2DIQ7-F1
#
_entry.id   AF-K2DIQ7-F1
#
_cell.length_a   1.000
_cell.length_b   1.000
_cell.length_c   1.000
_cell.angle_alpha   90.00
_cell.angle_beta   90.00
_cell.angle_gamma   90.00
#
_symmetry.space_group_name_H-M   'P 1'
#
loop_
_entity.id
_entity.type
_entity.pdbx_description
1 polymer ?
#
loop_
_entity_poly.entity_id
_entity_poly.type
_entity_poly.pdbx_seq_one_letter_code
_entity_poly.pdbx_strand_id
1 'polypeptide(L)' 'MPLKQSHMIGRPVEDYGYLCELVIDFGATGYLALYRFEPSLDAVTILAIKHQREDGYK' A
#
# COMPACT_ATOMS: atom_id res chain seq x y z
N MET A 1 6.15 -11.10 6.23
CA MET A 1 5.47 -9.83 5.87
C MET A 1 6.26 -9.16 4.76
N PRO A 2 5.68 -8.98 3.57
CA PRO A 2 6.40 -8.55 2.36
C PRO A 2 7.17 -7.22 2.56
N LEU A 3 6.59 -6.25 3.27
CA LEU A 3 7.19 -4.94 3.56
C LEU A 3 8.55 -4.99 4.28
N LYS A 4 8.94 -6.13 4.86
CA LYS A 4 10.21 -6.28 5.60
C LYS A 4 11.41 -6.56 4.69
N GLN A 5 11.19 -6.92 3.42
CA GLN A 5 12.24 -7.32 2.48
C GLN A 5 12.36 -6.39 1.26
N SER A 6 11.28 -5.70 0.88
CA SER A 6 11.35 -4.63 -0.11
C SER A 6 10.25 -3.61 0.16
N HIS A 7 10.66 -2.35 0.33
CA HIS A 7 9.75 -1.23 0.55
C HIS A 7 8.97 -0.85 -0.73
N MET A 8 9.29 -1.46 -1.88
CA MET A 8 8.69 -1.18 -3.19
C MET A 8 7.78 -2.32 -3.69
N ILE A 9 7.09 -3.04 -2.81
CA ILE A 9 6.21 -4.17 -3.19
C ILE A 9 4.80 -3.70 -3.65
N GLY A 10 4.56 -2.39 -3.72
CA GLY A 10 3.32 -1.82 -4.23
C GLY A 10 3.42 -1.26 -5.65
N ARG A 11 2.26 -1.00 -6.27
CA ARG A 11 2.15 -0.20 -7.49
C ARG A 11 2.42 1.26 -7.12
N PRO A 12 3.42 1.93 -7.72
CA PRO A 12 3.63 3.36 -7.48
C PRO A 12 2.42 4.15 -7.99
N VAL A 13 2.02 5.17 -7.22
CA VAL A 13 1.03 6.14 -7.67
C VAL A 13 1.73 7.13 -8.59
N GLU A 14 1.25 7.24 -9.83
CA GLU A 14 1.77 8.20 -10.80
C GLU A 14 1.73 9.62 -10.22
N ASP A 15 2.72 10.44 -10.56
CA ASP A 15 2.95 11.78 -10.01
C ASP A 15 3.37 11.88 -8.53
N TYR A 16 3.36 10.78 -7.76
CA TYR A 16 3.77 10.75 -6.35
C TYR A 16 4.88 9.72 -6.08
N GLY A 17 6.13 10.10 -6.33
CA GLY A 17 7.29 9.20 -6.39
C GLY A 17 7.63 8.35 -5.15
N TYR A 18 6.99 8.58 -4.00
CA TYR A 18 7.16 7.78 -2.78
C TYR A 18 5.87 7.12 -2.28
N LEU A 19 4.78 7.26 -3.05
CA LEU A 19 3.46 6.77 -2.71
C LEU A 19 3.18 5.47 -3.48
N CYS A 20 2.75 4.45 -2.78
CA CYS A 20 2.52 3.12 -3.34
C CYS A 20 1.20 2.53 -2.85
N GLU A 21 0.55 1.78 -3.71
CA GLU A 21 -0.62 0.96 -3.41
C GLU A 21 -0.20 -0.50 -3.25
N LEU A 22 -0.49 -1.09 -2.10
CA LEU A 22 -0.26 -2.50 -1.83
C LEU A 22 -1.58 -3.25 -1.74
N VAL A 23 -1.79 -4.21 -2.65
CA VAL A 23 -2.86 -5.19 -2.50
C VAL A 23 -2.45 -6.18 -1.43
N ILE A 24 -3.28 -6.28 -0.39
CA ILE A 24 -3.11 -7.22 0.71
C ILE A 24 -4.17 -8.30 0.53
N ASP A 25 -3.71 -9.49 0.13
CA ASP A 25 -4.57 -10.66 0.05
C ASP A 25 -4.89 -11.16 1.47
N PHE A 26 -6.13 -10.93 1.91
CA PHE A 26 -6.61 -11.32 3.23
C PHE A 26 -8.12 -11.54 3.23
N GLY A 27 -8.56 -12.66 3.80
CA GLY A 27 -9.97 -13.03 3.85
C GLY A 27 -10.55 -13.32 2.46
N ALA A 28 -11.85 -13.06 2.28
CA ALA A 28 -12.54 -13.38 1.03
C ALA A 28 -12.37 -12.33 -0.07
N THR A 29 -11.96 -11.10 0.28
CA THR A 29 -11.99 -9.96 -0.65
C THR A 29 -10.79 -9.03 -0.57
N GLY A 30 -9.81 -9.28 0.30
CA GLY A 30 -8.59 -8.49 0.34
C GLY A 30 -8.76 -7.02 0.75
N TYR A 31 -7.63 -6.35 0.89
CA TYR A 31 -7.52 -4.93 1.23
C TYR A 31 -6.57 -4.22 0.27
N LEU A 32 -6.72 -2.91 0.17
CA LEU A 32 -5.77 -2.02 -0.48
C LEU A 32 -5.19 -1.07 0.56
N ALA A 33 -3.87 -1.06 0.71
CA ALA A 33 -3.17 -0.12 1.57
C ALA A 33 -2.47 0.93 0.70
N LEU A 34 -2.74 2.20 0.98
CA LEU A 34 -1.96 3.31 0.45
C LEU A 34 -0.86 3.62 1.46
N TYR A 35 0.40 3.55 1.04
CA TYR A 35 1.53 3.78 1.91
C TYR A 35 2.58 4.69 1.28
N ARG A 36 3.34 5.36 2.13
CA ARG A 36 4.51 6.15 1.75
C ARG A 36 5.76 5.55 2.37
N PHE A 37 6.81 5.39 1.59
CA PHE A 37 8.15 5.08 2.11
C PHE A 37 8.91 6.37 2.42
N GLU A 38 9.51 6.46 3.60
CA GLU A 38 10.28 7.61 4.08
C GLU A 38 11.75 7.19 4.30
N PRO A 39 12.62 7.37 3.29
CA PRO A 39 13.99 6.82 3.33
C PRO A 39 14.84 7.37 4.47
N SER A 40 14.62 8.63 4.87
CA SER A 40 15.34 9.27 5.98
C SER A 40 15.05 8.63 7.34
N LEU A 41 13.92 7.94 7.47
CA LEU A 41 13.47 7.28 8.69
C LEU A 41 13.53 5.75 8.60
N ASP A 42 13.89 5.22 7.42
CA ASP A 42 13.76 3.80 7.07
C ASP A 42 12.40 3.22 7.49
N ALA A 43 11.34 3.98 7.22
CA ALA A 43 10.00 3.70 7.72
C ALA A 43 8.95 3.75 6.61
N VAL A 44 7.85 3.02 6.84
CA VAL A 44 6.67 3.03 5.98
C VAL A 44 5.50 3.60 6.77
N THR A 45 4.89 4.66 6.25
CA THR A 45 3.68 5.26 6.81
C THR A 45 2.46 4.78 6.03
N ILE A 46 1.53 4.10 6.69
CA ILE A 46 0.24 3.72 6.09
C ILE A 46 -0.68 4.94 6.17
N LEU A 47 -1.11 5.43 5.01
CA LEU A 47 -1.97 6.62 4.90
C LEU A 47 -3.45 6.25 4.93
N ALA A 48 -3.80 5.11 4.34
CA ALA A 48 -5.16 4.58 4.33
C ALA A 48 -5.16 3.06 4.12
N ILE A 49 -6.18 2.41 4.68
CA ILE A 49 -6.53 1.01 4.39
C ILE A 49 -7.98 1.00 3.92
N LYS A 50 -8.26 0.34 2.79
CA LYS A 50 -9.60 0.17 2.25
C LYS A 50 -9.89 -1.31 2.03
N HIS A 51 -11.09 -1.75 2.40
CA HIS A 51 -11.58 -3.08 2.04
C HIS A 51 -12.12 -3.05 0.61
N GLN A 52 -11.81 -4.05 -0.23
CA GLN A 52 -12.21 -4.00 -1.65
C GLN A 52 -13.73 -3.95 -1.88
N ARG A 53 -14.55 -4.33 -0.89
CA ARG A 53 -16.02 -4.26 -0.97
C ARG A 53 -16.63 -2.93 -0.51
N GLU A 54 -15.88 -2.07 0.17
CA GLU A 54 -16.36 -0.75 0.57
C GLU A 54 -16.07 0.24 -0.57
N ASP A 55 -17.06 0.40 -1.45
CA ASP A 55 -17.26 1.53 -2.37
C ASP A 55 -16.07 1.97 -3.26
N GLY A 56 -15.84 1.23 -4.36
CA GLY A 56 -15.38 1.90 -5.60
C GLY A 56 -14.12 1.39 -6.30
N TYR A 57 -13.69 0.13 -6.12
CA TYR A 57 -12.73 -0.47 -7.06
C TYR A 57 -13.50 -1.16 -8.19
N LYS A 58 -13.58 -0.51 -9.35
CA LYS A 58 -13.84 -1.16 -10.64
C LYS A 58 -12.53 -1.27 -11.40
#